data_AF-A0A4Q4YE78-F1
#
_entry.id   AF-A0A4Q4YE78-F1
#
_cell.length_a   1.000
_cell.length_b   1.000
_cell.length_c   1.000
_cell.angle_alpha   90.00
_cell.angle_beta   90.00
_cell.angle_gamma   90.00
#
_symmetry.space_group_name_H-M   'P 1'
#
loop_
_entity.id
_entity.type
_entity.pdbx_description
1 polymer ?
#
loop_
_entity_poly.entity_id
_entity_poly.type
_entity_poly.pdbx_seq_one_letter_code
_entity_poly.pdbx_strand_id
1 'polypeptide(L)'
;MKYLNWAIKEALRLNPPVATNAREAVRGTILPTGGGLDGKSSTFVPKGTTIRYQPNSGPRICIGQQFALMQMALITFRLLQASKTIERKDEQPPVRKLGVNTSVLYGSWFS
;
A
#
# COMPACT_ATOMS: atom_id res chain seq x y z
N MET A 1 -16.60 -0.07 -13.55
CA MET A 1 -15.70 -1.24 -13.46
C MET A 1 -15.49 -1.65 -11.99
N LYS A 2 -16.39 -2.48 -11.42
CA LYS A 2 -16.32 -2.86 -10.00
C LYS A 2 -15.15 -3.81 -9.71
N TYR A 3 -14.98 -4.83 -10.54
CA TYR A 3 -13.92 -5.84 -10.40
C TYR A 3 -12.52 -5.27 -10.60
N LEU A 4 -12.31 -4.41 -11.62
CA LEU A 4 -11.01 -3.77 -11.83
C LEU A 4 -10.59 -2.93 -10.61
N ASN A 5 -11.52 -2.19 -10.02
CA ASN A 5 -11.23 -1.41 -8.83
C ASN A 5 -10.86 -2.30 -7.63
N TRP A 6 -11.49 -3.46 -7.48
CA TRP A 6 -11.10 -4.44 -6.46
C TRP A 6 -9.72 -5.03 -6.73
N ALA A 7 -9.42 -5.39 -7.98
CA ALA A 7 -8.10 -5.89 -8.37
C ALA A 7 -7.00 -4.87 -8.10
N ILE A 8 -7.22 -3.59 -8.43
CA ILE A 8 -6.27 -2.51 -8.17
C ILE A 8 -6.08 -2.30 -6.65
N LYS A 9 -7.17 -2.29 -5.87
CA LYS A 9 -7.08 -2.14 -4.42
C LYS A 9 -6.35 -3.30 -3.75
N GLU A 10 -6.55 -4.52 -4.25
CA GLU A 10 -5.85 -5.70 -3.76
C GLU A 10 -4.37 -5.68 -4.15
N ALA A 11 -4.04 -5.21 -5.35
CA ALA A 11 -2.65 -5.00 -5.76
C ALA A 11 -1.94 -3.97 -4.87
N LEU A 12 -2.61 -2.86 -4.51
CA LEU A 12 -2.08 -1.88 -3.55
C LEU A 12 -1.96 -2.42 -2.13
N ARG A 13 -2.78 -3.41 -1.74
CA ARG A 13 -2.68 -4.09 -0.44
C ARG A 13 -1.45 -4.98 -0.38
N LEU A 14 -1.16 -5.73 -1.44
CA LEU A 14 -0.01 -6.63 -1.53
C LEU A 14 1.31 -5.89 -1.80
N ASN A 15 1.25 -4.84 -2.62
CA ASN A 15 2.41 -4.13 -3.16
C ASN A 15 2.26 -2.62 -2.98
N PRO A 16 2.20 -2.11 -1.74
CA PRO A 16 2.03 -0.68 -1.52
C PRO A 16 3.28 0.11 -1.97
N PRO A 17 3.12 1.25 -2.68
CA PRO A 17 4.24 2.12 -3.06
C PRO A 17 5.01 2.67 -1.85
N VAL A 18 4.32 2.85 -0.73
CA VAL A 18 4.89 3.25 0.57
C VAL A 18 4.56 2.14 1.57
N ALA A 19 5.57 1.43 2.07
CA ALA A 19 5.36 0.23 2.87
C ALA A 19 4.87 0.53 4.30
N THR A 20 5.32 1.63 4.89
CA THR A 20 4.94 2.01 6.24
C THR A 20 5.06 3.52 6.42
N ASN A 21 4.13 4.11 7.17
CA ASN A 21 4.26 5.47 7.66
C ASN A 21 4.41 5.44 9.18
N ALA A 22 5.06 6.46 9.74
CA ALA A 22 5.29 6.57 11.17
C ALA A 22 4.80 7.91 11.73
N ARG A 23 4.36 7.91 12.99
CA ARG A 23 4.12 9.10 13.82
C ARG A 23 4.77 8.91 15.18
N GLU A 24 5.12 10.01 15.83
CA GLU A 24 5.66 10.01 17.19
C GLU A 24 4.63 10.57 18.17
N ALA A 25 4.50 9.93 19.33
CA ALA A 25 3.62 10.39 20.40
C ALA A 25 4.19 11.65 21.07
N VAL A 26 3.55 12.79 20.85
CA VAL A 26 3.95 14.10 21.43
C VAL A 26 3.79 14.14 22.96
N ARG A 27 2.85 13.35 23.50
CA ARG A 27 2.58 13.18 24.93
C ARG A 27 2.17 11.74 25.22
N GLY A 28 2.27 11.33 26.48
CA GLY A 28 1.71 10.06 26.93
C GLY A 28 0.22 9.98 26.56
N THR A 29 -0.15 8.98 25.78
CA THR A 29 -1.50 8.82 25.24
C THR A 29 -1.93 7.37 25.33
N ILE A 30 -3.22 7.11 25.22
CA ILE A 30 -3.78 5.76 25.21
C ILE A 30 -4.36 5.53 23.81
N LEU A 31 -3.97 4.44 23.15
CA LEU A 31 -4.66 3.98 21.95
C LEU A 31 -5.90 3.18 22.36
N PRO A 32 -7.04 3.39 21.67
CA PRO A 32 -8.29 2.72 22.01
C PRO A 32 -8.22 1.21 21.79
N THR A 33 -7.36 0.75 20.88
CA THR A 33 -7.15 -0.65 20.53
C THR A 33 -5.66 -0.92 20.30
N GLY A 34 -5.25 -2.19 20.35
CA GLY A 34 -3.86 -2.62 20.16
C GLY A 34 -3.29 -3.45 21.32
N GLY A 35 -4.01 -3.60 22.43
CA GLY A 35 -3.54 -4.28 23.63
C GLY A 35 -4.34 -5.54 23.99
N GLY A 36 -3.81 -6.30 24.95
CA GLY A 36 -4.43 -7.53 25.46
C GLY A 36 -4.27 -8.72 24.51
N LEU A 37 -4.67 -9.91 24.96
CA LEU A 37 -4.53 -11.15 24.17
C LEU A 37 -5.29 -11.09 22.84
N ASP A 38 -6.41 -10.37 22.81
CA ASP A 38 -7.27 -10.21 21.63
C ASP A 38 -6.93 -8.95 20.80
N GLY A 39 -5.95 -8.14 21.22
CA GLY A 39 -5.59 -6.87 20.56
C GLY A 39 -6.65 -5.76 20.63
N LYS A 40 -7.74 -5.95 21.38
CA LYS A 40 -8.87 -5.02 21.49
C LYS A 40 -8.85 -4.11 22.70
N SER A 41 -8.03 -4.40 23.70
CA SER A 41 -7.94 -3.55 24.89
C SER A 41 -7.05 -2.34 24.65
N SER A 42 -7.19 -1.32 25.50
CA SER A 42 -6.46 -0.07 25.39
C SER A 42 -4.98 -0.25 25.70
N THR A 43 -4.11 0.43 24.95
CA THR A 43 -2.65 0.39 25.14
C THR A 43 -2.12 1.77 25.48
N PHE A 44 -1.38 1.88 26.59
CA PHE A 44 -0.65 3.09 26.92
C PHE A 44 0.58 3.26 26.02
N VAL A 45 0.76 4.45 25.46
CA VAL A 45 1.85 4.83 24.56
C VAL A 45 2.59 6.01 25.20
N PRO A 46 3.84 5.80 25.67
CA PRO A 46 4.67 6.86 26.23
C PRO A 46 5.02 7.96 25.21
N LYS A 47 5.33 9.16 25.72
CA LYS A 47 5.89 10.25 24.89
C LYS A 47 7.18 9.77 24.21
N GLY A 48 7.36 10.14 22.94
CA GLY A 48 8.52 9.75 22.13
C GLY A 48 8.38 8.39 21.43
N THR A 49 7.30 7.65 21.68
CA THR A 49 7.09 6.36 21.04
C THR A 49 6.71 6.55 19.57
N THR A 50 7.44 5.88 18.67
CA THR A 50 7.11 5.87 17.23
C THR A 50 6.12 4.76 16.91
N ILE A 51 4.94 5.14 16.41
CA ILE A 51 3.89 4.24 15.97
C ILE A 51 3.89 4.17 14.45
N ARG A 52 4.04 2.95 13.91
CA ARG A 52 3.94 2.67 12.47
C ARG A 52 2.51 2.27 12.10
N TYR A 53 2.03 2.76 10.97
CA TYR A 53 0.67 2.52 10.49
C TYR A 53 0.63 2.53 8.94
N GLN A 54 -0.50 2.08 8.39
CA GLN A 54 -0.71 2.03 6.95
C GLN A 54 -0.89 3.46 6.38
N PRO A 55 -0.22 3.83 5.28
CA PRO A 55 -0.28 5.18 4.70
C PRO A 55 -1.68 5.67 4.30
N ASN A 56 -2.60 4.74 4.01
CA ASN A 56 -3.92 5.03 3.46
C ASN A 56 -4.98 5.37 4.52
N SER A 57 -4.55 5.66 5.76
CA SER A 57 -5.45 5.87 6.90
C SER A 57 -5.16 7.20 7.61
N GLY A 58 -6.24 7.82 8.10
CA GLY A 58 -6.18 9.02 8.94
C GLY A 58 -6.24 10.35 8.17
N PRO A 59 -6.07 11.48 8.87
CA PRO A 59 -6.26 12.82 8.32
C PRO A 59 -5.19 13.24 7.29
N ARG A 60 -4.10 12.49 7.17
CA ARG A 60 -3.02 12.72 6.18
C ARG A 60 -3.03 11.67 5.08
N ILE A 61 -4.23 11.26 4.66
CA ILE A 61 -4.42 10.40 3.50
C ILE A 61 -3.91 11.08 2.23
N CYS A 62 -3.38 10.29 1.29
CA CYS A 62 -2.81 10.83 0.06
C CYS A 62 -3.87 11.60 -0.75
N ILE A 63 -3.65 12.90 -0.95
CA ILE A 63 -4.54 13.76 -1.73
C ILE A 63 -4.66 13.31 -3.20
N GLY A 64 -3.59 12.72 -3.74
CA GLY A 64 -3.54 12.19 -5.10
C GLY A 64 -4.14 10.78 -5.26
N GLN A 65 -4.68 10.16 -4.20
CA GLN A 65 -5.10 8.76 -4.26
C GLN A 65 -6.22 8.52 -5.27
N GLN A 66 -7.22 9.41 -5.36
CA GLN A 66 -8.32 9.26 -6.32
C GLN A 66 -7.84 9.42 -7.76
N PHE A 67 -6.94 10.38 -7.98
CA PHE A 67 -6.31 10.58 -9.29
C PHE A 67 -5.48 9.36 -9.71
N ALA A 68 -4.64 8.83 -8.81
CA ALA A 68 -3.85 7.64 -9.07
C ALA A 68 -4.73 6.40 -9.35
N LEU A 69 -5.81 6.20 -8.58
CA LEU A 69 -6.76 5.10 -8.82
C LEU A 69 -7.43 5.22 -10.19
N MET A 70 -7.78 6.44 -10.61
CA MET A 70 -8.34 6.67 -11.94
C MET A 70 -7.33 6.40 -13.05
N GLN A 71 -6.09 6.88 -12.90
CA GLN A 71 -5.02 6.61 -13.87
C GLN A 71 -4.69 5.12 -13.97
N MET A 72 -4.57 4.42 -12.84
CA MET A 72 -4.36 2.96 -12.84
C MET A 72 -5.50 2.24 -13.55
N ALA A 73 -6.75 2.59 -13.28
CA ALA A 73 -7.89 1.98 -13.96
C ALA A 73 -7.87 2.23 -15.47
N LEU A 74 -7.53 3.45 -15.90
CA LEU A 74 -7.41 3.80 -17.32
C LEU A 74 -6.27 3.04 -17.99
N ILE A 75 -5.07 3.06 -17.40
CA ILE A 75 -3.88 2.41 -17.95
C ILE A 75 -4.10 0.90 -18.02
N THR A 76 -4.58 0.26 -16.95
CA THR A 76 -4.86 -1.18 -16.96
C THR A 76 -5.91 -1.54 -18.00
N PHE A 77 -6.98 -0.75 -18.12
CA PHE A 77 -8.00 -1.01 -19.14
C PHE A 77 -7.45 -0.86 -20.56
N ARG A 78 -6.67 0.19 -20.83
CA ARG A 78 -6.04 0.40 -22.14
C ARG A 78 -5.01 -0.69 -22.47
N LEU A 79 -4.26 -1.14 -21.48
CA LEU A 79 -3.30 -2.24 -21.63
C LEU A 79 -4.02 -3.54 -22.01
N LEU A 80 -5.11 -3.88 -21.30
CA LEU A 80 -5.94 -5.05 -21.61
C LEU A 80 -6.63 -4.96 -22.98
N GLN A 81 -6.91 -3.76 -23.48
CA GLN A 81 -7.47 -3.57 -24.83
C GLN A 81 -6.41 -3.67 -25.94
N ALA A 82 -5.18 -3.25 -25.66
CA ALA A 82 -4.11 -3.19 -26.65
C ALA A 82 -3.49 -4.57 -26.96
N SER A 83 -3.43 -5.46 -25.97
CA SER A 83 -2.83 -6.79 -26.09
C SER A 83 -3.89 -7.90 -26.06
N LYS A 84 -3.82 -8.87 -26.98
CA LYS A 84 -4.69 -10.05 -26.97
C LYS A 84 -4.28 -11.09 -25.93
N THR A 85 -2.99 -11.14 -25.60
CA THR A 85 -2.39 -12.05 -24.64
C THR A 85 -1.43 -11.24 -23.78
N ILE A 86 -1.37 -11.53 -22.47
CA ILE A 86 -0.39 -10.94 -21.55
C ILE A 86 0.32 -12.10 -20.86
N GLU A 87 1.57 -12.33 -21.25
CA GLU A 87 2.41 -13.35 -20.63
C GLU A 87 3.64 -12.71 -19.98
N ARG A 88 4.01 -13.21 -18.81
CA ARG A 88 5.23 -12.76 -18.12
C ARG A 88 6.44 -13.32 -18.87
N LYS A 89 7.32 -12.44 -19.32
CA LYS A 89 8.54 -12.81 -20.06
C LYS A 89 9.79 -12.92 -19.16
N ASP A 90 9.65 -12.58 -17.88
CA ASP A 90 10.76 -12.61 -16.92
C ASP A 90 10.99 -13.99 -16.32
N GLU A 91 12.20 -14.52 -16.51
CA GLU A 91 12.66 -15.77 -15.88
C GLU A 91 12.94 -15.58 -14.38
N GLN A 92 13.40 -14.40 -13.97
CA GLN A 92 13.79 -14.12 -12.59
C GLN A 92 12.58 -13.78 -11.71
N PRO A 93 12.52 -14.23 -10.44
CA PRO A 93 11.44 -13.87 -9.53
C PRO A 93 11.41 -12.35 -9.28
N PRO A 94 10.24 -11.76 -9.04
CA PRO A 94 10.11 -10.33 -8.83
C PRO A 94 10.80 -9.90 -7.52
N VAL A 95 11.91 -9.17 -7.63
CA VAL A 95 12.66 -8.66 -6.48
C VAL A 95 12.26 -7.22 -6.16
N ARG A 96 11.99 -6.96 -4.87
CA ARG A 96 11.57 -5.64 -4.38
C ARG A 96 12.65 -5.04 -3.48
N LYS A 97 12.96 -3.78 -3.70
CA LYS A 97 13.74 -2.99 -2.76
C LYS A 97 12.78 -2.36 -1.75
N LEU A 98 12.93 -2.75 -0.49
CA LEU A 98 12.18 -2.17 0.61
C LEU A 98 12.98 -0.98 1.17
N GLY A 99 12.49 0.23 0.93
CA GLY A 99 12.95 1.46 1.59
C GLY A 99 11.77 2.20 2.22
N VAL A 100 11.89 3.53 2.33
CA VAL A 100 10.71 4.39 2.62
C VAL A 100 9.66 4.23 1.50
N ASN A 101 10.12 4.02 0.28
CA ASN A 101 9.35 3.57 -0.86
C ASN A 101 9.63 2.10 -1.19
N THR A 102 8.64 1.43 -1.77
CA THR A 102 8.80 0.09 -2.37
C THR A 102 9.02 0.27 -3.86
N SER A 103 10.11 -0.27 -4.40
CA SER A 103 10.37 -0.27 -5.85
C SER A 103 10.71 -1.66 -6.37
N VAL A 104 10.33 -1.94 -7.62
CA VAL A 104 10.74 -3.16 -8.33
C VAL A 104 12.14 -2.93 -8.89
N LEU A 105 13.11 -3.79 -8.58
CA LEU A 105 14.52 -3.56 -8.94
C LEU A 105 14.81 -3.76 -10.43
N TYR A 106 14.19 -4.77 -11.05
CA TYR A 106 14.49 -5.20 -12.42
C TYR A 106 13.33 -4.96 -13.41
N GLY A 107 12.30 -4.24 -12.97
CA GLY A 107 11.07 -4.06 -13.74
C GLY A 107 10.19 -5.31 -13.79
N SER A 108 9.18 -5.28 -14.65
CA SER A 108 8.32 -6.42 -14.97
C SER A 108 7.98 -6.39 -16.45
N TRP A 109 8.49 -7.36 -17.19
CA TRP A 109 8.39 -7.44 -18.64
C TRP A 109 7.30 -8.44 -19.06
N PHE A 110 6.47 -8.02 -20.02
CA PHE A 110 5.38 -8.81 -20.56
C PHE A 110 5.39 -8.75 -22.10
N SER A 111 4.92 -9.82 -22.74
CA SER A 111 4.70 -9.92 -24.20
C SER A 111 3.22 -10.03 -24.53
#